data_AF-A0A2E0WAD7-F1
#
_entry.id   AF-A0A2E0WAD7-F1
#
_cell.length_a   1.000
_cell.length_b   1.000
_cell.length_c   1.000
_cell.angle_alpha   90.00
_cell.angle_beta   90.00
_cell.angle_gamma   90.00
#
_symmetry.space_group_name_H-M   'P 1'
#
loop_
_entity.id
_entity.type
_entity.pdbx_description
1 polymer ?
#
loop_
_entity_poly.entity_id
_entity_poly.type
_entity_poly.pdbx_seq_one_letter_code
_entity_poly.pdbx_strand_id
1 'polypeptide(L)' 'MGSAVHTGCATALDLEPPRFCPRCRRRMVVQVTPAGWEAHCSQHGPPPRLTSSREYPAEGK' A
#
# COMPACT_ATOMS: atom_id res chain seq x y z
N MET A 1 -8.45 -24.16 -15.60
CA MET A 1 -7.31 -24.58 -14.74
C MET A 1 -6.29 -23.43 -14.72
N GLY A 2 -5.96 -22.73 -13.64
CA GLY A 2 -6.55 -22.61 -12.32
C GLY A 2 -6.35 -21.17 -11.86
N SER A 3 -7.42 -20.46 -11.54
CA SER A 3 -7.35 -19.30 -10.65
C SER A 3 -7.45 -19.85 -9.24
N ALA A 4 -6.43 -20.62 -8.83
CA ALA A 4 -6.22 -20.82 -7.40
C ALA A 4 -5.93 -19.41 -6.88
N VAL A 5 -6.83 -18.88 -6.07
CA VAL A 5 -6.72 -17.55 -5.50
C VAL A 5 -5.33 -17.45 -4.87
N HIS A 6 -4.43 -16.70 -5.50
CA HIS A 6 -3.04 -16.58 -5.05
C HIS A 6 -3.02 -15.63 -3.85
N THR A 7 -3.62 -16.05 -2.74
CA THR A 7 -3.77 -15.25 -1.53
C THR A 7 -2.42 -14.76 -1.01
N GLY A 8 -1.37 -15.58 -1.14
CA GLY A 8 0.00 -15.19 -0.81
C GLY A 8 0.54 -14.06 -1.71
N CYS A 9 0.30 -14.11 -3.02
CA CYS A 9 0.70 -13.05 -3.93
C CYS A 9 -0.12 -11.76 -3.72
N ALA A 10 -1.41 -11.89 -3.43
CA ALA A 10 -2.26 -10.76 -3.08
C ALA A 10 -1.80 -10.10 -1.77
N THR A 11 -1.38 -10.90 -0.79
CA THR A 11 -0.80 -10.40 0.46
C THR A 11 0.56 -9.74 0.25
N ALA A 12 1.41 -10.29 -0.63
CA ALA A 12 2.70 -9.70 -0.95
C ALA A 12 2.55 -8.33 -1.64
N LEU A 13 1.64 -8.23 -2.62
CA LEU A 13 1.32 -6.98 -3.30
C LEU A 13 0.75 -5.92 -2.36
N ASP A 14 0.01 -6.33 -1.33
CA ASP A 14 -0.48 -5.42 -0.29
C ASP A 14 0.69 -4.84 0.53
N LEU A 15 1.75 -5.61 0.76
CA LEU A 15 2.95 -5.14 1.48
C LEU A 15 3.89 -4.30 0.61
N GLU A 16 3.69 -4.24 -0.71
CA GLU A 16 4.51 -3.48 -1.64
C GLU A 16 3.88 -2.11 -1.97
N PRO A 17 4.46 -0.99 -1.50
CA PRO A 17 3.91 0.32 -1.78
C PRO A 17 3.96 0.69 -3.29
N PRO A 18 2.89 1.28 -3.85
CA PRO A 18 2.81 1.69 -5.24
C PRO A 18 3.75 2.87 -5.49
N ARG A 19 4.67 2.70 -6.44
CA ARG A 19 5.63 3.75 -6.81
C ARG A 19 5.00 4.86 -7.65
N PHE A 20 3.93 4.57 -8.39
CA PHE A 20 3.32 5.49 -9.36
C PHE A 20 1.80 5.59 -9.19
N CYS A 21 1.28 6.80 -9.41
CA CYS A 21 -0.17 7.04 -9.39
C CYS A 21 -0.83 6.42 -10.63
N PRO A 22 -1.89 5.59 -10.50
CA PRO A 22 -2.59 4.99 -11.63
C PRO A 22 -3.32 6.02 -12.51
N ARG A 23 -3.56 7.25 -12.02
CA ARG A 23 -4.23 8.31 -12.78
C ARG A 23 -3.28 9.17 -13.62
N CYS A 24 -2.16 9.61 -13.05
CA CYS A 24 -1.22 10.54 -13.72
C CYS A 24 0.17 9.97 -13.97
N ARG A 25 0.45 8.73 -13.55
CA ARG A 25 1.76 8.06 -13.67
C ARG A 25 2.93 8.84 -13.05
N ARG A 26 2.66 9.80 -12.17
CA ARG A 26 3.70 10.48 -11.36
C ARG A 26 4.12 9.61 -10.19
N ARG A 27 5.37 9.80 -9.75
CA ARG A 27 5.88 9.19 -8.53
C ARG A 27 5.02 9.60 -7.33
N MET A 28 4.63 8.63 -6.50
CA MET A 28 3.90 8.90 -5.26
C MET A 28 4.88 9.18 -4.13
N VAL A 29 4.42 9.91 -3.11
CA VAL A 29 5.13 10.02 -1.83
C VAL A 29 4.67 8.86 -0.96
N VAL A 30 5.60 8.00 -0.57
CA VAL A 30 5.33 6.82 0.25
C VAL A 30 5.94 7.03 1.63
N GLN A 31 5.16 6.78 2.67
CA GLN A 31 5.63 6.68 4.05
C GLN A 31 5.53 5.21 4.48
N VAL A 32 6.67 4.64 4.85
CA VAL A 32 6.75 3.25 5.33
C VAL A 32 6.87 3.28 6.85
N THR A 33 6.03 2.52 7.52
CA THR A 33 6.02 2.32 8.97
C THR A 33 6.05 0.82 9.28
N PRO A 34 6.36 0.40 10.52
CA PRO A 34 6.26 -1.01 10.89
C PRO A 34 4.84 -1.61 10.74
N ALA A 35 3.81 -0.76 10.80
CA ALA A 35 2.40 -1.14 10.64
C ALA A 35 1.95 -1.28 9.17
N GLY A 36 2.80 -0.87 8.22
CA GLY A 36 2.50 -0.90 6.79
C GLY A 36 2.94 0.38 6.10
N TRP A 37 2.18 0.87 5.14
CA TRP A 37 2.58 2.04 4.36
C TRP A 37 1.40 2.88 3.88
N GLU A 38 1.66 4.18 3.72
CA GLU A 38 0.73 5.16 3.18
C GLU A 38 1.33 5.77 1.91
N ALA A 39 0.57 5.76 0.80
CA ALA A 39 1.02 6.31 -0.48
C ALA A 39 0.10 7.42 -1.00
N HIS A 40 0.64 8.62 -1.16
CA HIS A 40 -0.11 9.81 -1.54
C HIS A 40 0.39 10.38 -2.88
N CYS A 41 -0.51 10.74 -3.78
CA CYS A 41 -0.14 11.41 -5.03
C CYS A 41 0.05 12.90 -4.79
N SER A 42 1.19 13.47 -5.21
CA SER A 42 1.47 14.91 -5.03
C SER A 42 0.47 15.85 -5.71
N GLN A 43 -0.28 15.38 -6.71
CA GLN A 43 -1.28 16.18 -7.43
C GLN A 43 -2.73 15.86 -7.03
N HIS A 44 -3.00 14.63 -6.61
CA HIS A 44 -4.37 14.12 -6.39
C HIS A 44 -4.70 13.80 -4.94
N GLY A 45 -3.70 13.84 -4.04
CA GLY A 45 -3.86 13.39 -2.66
C GLY A 45 -3.90 11.85 -2.53
N PRO A 46 -4.24 11.33 -1.34
CA PRO A 46 -4.40 9.91 -1.08
C PRO A 46 -5.69 9.36 -1.72
N PRO A 47 -5.62 8.33 -2.59
CA PRO A 47 -6.80 7.57 -2.96
C PRO A 47 -7.16 6.55 -1.85
N PRO A 48 -8.44 6.17 -1.69
CA PRO A 48 -8.96 5.43 -0.53
C PRO A 48 -8.48 3.97 -0.40
N ARG A 49 -7.57 3.49 -1.26
CA ARG A 49 -7.11 2.08 -1.29
C ARG A 49 -5.60 1.90 -1.37
N LEU A 50 -4.81 2.96 -1.23
CA LEU A 50 -3.34 2.88 -1.27
C LEU A 50 -2.75 3.05 0.14
N THR A 51 -3.36 2.35 1.09
CA THR A 51 -2.91 2.24 2.48
C THR A 51 -2.96 0.75 2.82
N SER A 52 -1.81 0.13 3.01
CA SER A 52 -1.74 -1.19 3.62
C SER A 52 -1.55 -0.97 5.12
N SER A 53 -2.58 -1.27 5.90
CA SER A 53 -2.55 -1.20 7.36
C SER A 53 -2.70 -2.62 7.91
N ARG A 54 -1.63 -3.14 8.51
CA ARG A 54 -1.76 -4.07 9.64
C ARG A 54 -1.65 -3.22 10.88
N GLU A 55 -2.79 -2.90 11.49
CA GLU A 55 -2.83 -2.18 12.76
C GLU A 55 -1.93 -2.91 13.77
N TYR A 56 -0.78 -2.31 14.08
CA TYR A 56 0.05 -2.76 15.20
C TYR A 56 -0.55 -2.16 16.46
N PRO A 57 -0.78 -2.94 17.54
CA PRO A 57 -1.15 -2.35 18.82
C PRO A 57 -0.03 -1.41 19.26
N ALA A 58 -0.41 -0.21 19.70
CA ALA A 58 0.50 0.75 20.30
C ALA A 58 0.97 0.22 21.67
N GLU A 59 1.89 -0.74 21.69
CA GLU A 59 2.54 -1.20 22.91
C GLU A 59 4.05 -0.91 22.89
N GLY A 60 4.39 0.23 23.48
CA GLY A 60 5.54 0.39 24.37
C GLY A 60 6.94 0.53 23.78
N LYS A 61 7.41 1.78 23.60
CA LYS A 61 8.48 2.39 24.42
C LYS A 61 8.64 3.88 24.10
#